data_AF-A0A356UJ22-F1
#
_entry.id   AF-A0A356UJ22-F1
#
_cell.length_a   1.000
_cell.length_b   1.000
_cell.length_c   1.000
_cell.angle_alpha   90.00
_cell.angle_beta   90.00
_cell.angle_gamma   90.00
#
_symmetry.space_group_name_H-M   'P 1'
#
loop_
_entity.id
_entity.type
_entity.pdbx_description
1 polymer ?
#
loop_
_entity_poly.entity_id
_entity_poly.type
_entity_poly.pdbx_seq_one_letter_code
_entity_poly.pdbx_strand_id
1 'polypeptide(L)'
;VITTIDEQSTDIALGVNKALEARAGEINNSVEEVIGAGDQGIMYGYATNETPEMMPLPISLAHKLARQLAAVRKKREMPYLRPDGKTQVTIEYEDDKPVRLHTVVISAQHHPDVEMEVMRLDLIRKVIRRVVPAELLDASTRYLVNPTGRFVIGGPLGDTGLTGRKNIVDTYGGVARHGGGSFSGKDPTKVDRTANYAARYVAKNIVAAGLAAKCEIQLAYIIGVAQPVSIMVDTFGTGKVSEELLVKLIQENFELTPAGMIKEFDLRRPIYRQLAAYGHFGRLDLDLPWERIDKAEILRHAAGM
;
A
#
# COMPACT_ATOMS: atom_id res chain seq x y z
N VAL A 1 16.51 -14.66 -20.75
CA VAL A 1 16.40 -13.30 -20.18
C VAL A 1 16.83 -12.35 -21.28
N ILE A 2 16.02 -11.34 -21.59
CA ILE A 2 16.30 -10.31 -22.62
C ILE A 2 16.40 -8.97 -21.89
N THR A 3 17.37 -8.13 -22.29
CA THR A 3 17.63 -6.83 -21.65
C THR A 3 17.65 -5.73 -22.71
N THR A 4 16.86 -4.68 -22.46
CA THR A 4 16.79 -3.45 -23.28
C THR A 4 16.70 -2.25 -22.32
N ILE A 5 17.79 -1.99 -21.60
CA ILE A 5 17.87 -0.92 -20.58
C ILE A 5 18.69 0.22 -21.16
N ASP A 6 18.12 1.42 -21.14
CA ASP A 6 18.77 2.67 -21.54
C ASP A 6 19.10 3.53 -20.32
N GLU A 7 20.04 4.46 -20.48
CA GLU A 7 20.31 5.50 -19.48
C GLU A 7 19.14 6.50 -19.39
N GLN A 8 19.01 7.18 -18.24
CA GLN A 8 17.98 8.21 -18.07
C GLN A 8 18.25 9.40 -19.01
N SER A 9 17.19 9.93 -19.63
CA SER A 9 17.27 11.17 -20.42
C SER A 9 17.90 12.31 -19.63
N THR A 10 18.85 13.01 -20.25
CA THR A 10 19.53 14.17 -19.68
C THR A 10 18.56 15.32 -19.41
N ASP A 11 17.54 15.50 -20.24
CA ASP A 11 16.54 16.57 -20.09
C ASP A 11 15.67 16.36 -18.85
N ILE A 12 15.31 15.10 -18.57
CA ILE A 12 14.60 14.73 -17.34
C ILE A 12 15.54 14.92 -16.14
N ALA A 13 16.78 14.45 -16.25
CA ALA A 13 17.76 14.53 -15.17
C ALA A 13 18.01 15.97 -14.70
N LEU A 14 18.00 16.96 -15.61
CA LEU A 14 18.15 18.38 -15.26
C LEU A 14 17.07 18.90 -14.30
N GLY A 15 15.81 18.48 -14.49
CA GLY A 15 14.69 18.88 -13.63
C GLY A 15 14.65 18.16 -12.29
N VAL A 16 15.12 16.91 -12.24
CA VAL A 16 15.16 16.11 -11.01
C VAL A 16 16.34 16.50 -10.14
N ASN A 17 17.53 16.62 -10.74
CA ASN A 17 18.78 16.86 -9.99
C ASN A 17 18.84 18.22 -9.32
N LYS A 18 18.12 19.21 -9.86
CA LYS A 18 17.99 20.54 -9.27
C LYS A 18 16.59 21.08 -9.52
N ALA A 19 15.80 21.23 -8.46
CA ALA A 19 14.43 21.71 -8.56
C ALA A 19 14.36 23.14 -9.15
N LEU A 20 13.20 23.49 -9.68
CA LEU A 20 12.92 24.78 -10.30
C LEU A 20 13.21 25.94 -9.35
N GLU A 21 12.82 25.81 -8.09
CA GLU A 21 13.02 26.81 -7.03
C GLU A 21 14.51 27.11 -6.82
N ALA A 22 15.35 26.06 -6.80
CA ALA A 22 16.81 26.20 -6.70
C ALA A 22 17.45 26.69 -8.01
N ARG A 23 16.82 26.43 -9.17
CA ARG A 23 17.27 26.96 -10.47
C ARG A 23 16.94 28.45 -10.63
N ALA A 24 15.81 28.89 -10.07
CA ALA A 24 15.36 30.28 -10.07
C ALA A 24 16.11 31.16 -9.06
N GLY A 25 16.94 30.56 -8.18
CA GLY A 25 17.70 31.28 -7.15
C GLY A 25 16.87 31.64 -5.91
N GLU A 26 15.70 31.02 -5.74
CA GLU A 26 14.80 31.26 -4.61
C GLU A 26 15.25 30.52 -3.35
N ILE A 27 16.13 29.51 -3.49
CA ILE A 27 16.67 28.70 -2.40
C ILE A 27 18.21 28.64 -2.51
N ASN A 28 18.92 29.19 -1.51
CA ASN A 28 20.39 29.19 -1.40
C ASN A 28 20.96 27.97 -0.66
N ASN A 29 20.32 26.80 -0.82
CA ASN A 29 20.76 25.55 -0.21
C ASN A 29 21.62 24.73 -1.18
N SER A 30 22.35 23.73 -0.67
CA SER A 30 23.19 22.86 -1.50
C SER A 30 22.34 22.10 -2.55
N VAL A 31 22.94 21.73 -3.69
CA VAL A 31 22.21 21.06 -4.80
C VAL A 31 21.53 19.76 -4.36
N GLU A 32 22.07 19.09 -3.33
CA GLU A 32 21.52 17.85 -2.77
C GLU A 32 20.25 18.07 -1.93
N GLU A 33 19.98 19.30 -1.48
CA GLU A 33 18.86 19.66 -0.61
C GLU A 33 17.59 20.05 -1.38
N VAL A 34 17.65 20.18 -2.72
CA VAL A 34 16.50 20.64 -3.52
C VAL A 34 16.33 19.79 -4.80
N ILE A 35 15.76 18.60 -4.63
CA ILE A 35 15.39 17.68 -5.72
C ILE A 35 13.94 17.98 -6.14
N GLY A 36 13.73 18.22 -7.44
CA GLY A 36 12.39 18.41 -7.99
C GLY A 36 11.66 17.08 -8.19
N ALA A 37 10.34 17.10 -8.27
CA ALA A 37 9.58 15.89 -8.57
C ALA A 37 10.03 15.26 -9.90
N GLY A 38 10.23 13.94 -9.90
CA GLY A 38 10.68 13.20 -11.08
C GLY A 38 9.72 13.20 -12.27
N ASP A 39 8.45 13.48 -12.01
CA ASP A 39 7.35 13.56 -12.96
C ASP A 39 6.20 14.36 -12.33
N GLN A 40 5.20 14.76 -13.12
CA GLN A 40 3.91 15.16 -12.59
C GLN A 40 3.16 13.95 -12.02
N GLY A 41 2.33 14.15 -11.01
CA GLY A 41 1.56 13.03 -10.47
C GLY A 41 0.59 13.42 -9.36
N ILE A 42 -0.38 12.55 -9.14
CA ILE A 42 -1.32 12.60 -8.02
C ILE A 42 -1.12 11.33 -7.21
N MET A 43 -1.06 11.45 -5.88
CA MET A 43 -0.77 10.36 -4.96
C MET A 43 -1.80 10.35 -3.86
N TYR A 44 -2.14 9.15 -3.38
CA TYR A 44 -3.15 8.97 -2.36
C TYR A 44 -2.61 8.17 -1.17
N GLY A 45 -2.83 8.72 0.01
CA GLY A 45 -2.60 8.10 1.29
C GLY A 45 -3.93 7.75 1.94
N TYR A 46 -4.04 6.60 2.59
CA TYR A 46 -5.25 6.26 3.33
C TYR A 46 -4.92 5.54 4.62
N ALA A 47 -5.72 5.80 5.65
CA ALA A 47 -5.75 5.03 6.88
C ALA A 47 -7.16 4.97 7.47
N THR A 48 -7.42 3.89 8.21
CA THR A 48 -8.65 3.70 8.97
C THR A 48 -8.34 2.92 10.24
N ASN A 49 -9.16 3.06 11.29
CA ASN A 49 -9.03 2.27 12.53
C ASN A 49 -9.69 0.87 12.46
N GLU A 50 -10.14 0.41 11.28
CA GLU A 50 -10.73 -0.93 11.11
C GLU A 50 -9.80 -2.09 11.48
N THR A 51 -8.48 -1.90 11.37
CA THR A 51 -7.49 -2.93 11.70
C THR A 51 -6.31 -2.37 12.50
N PRO A 52 -5.56 -3.20 13.25
CA PRO A 52 -4.39 -2.74 14.00
C PRO A 52 -3.30 -2.09 13.14
N GLU A 53 -3.13 -2.54 11.90
CA GLU A 53 -2.21 -1.93 10.94
C GLU A 53 -2.75 -0.67 10.25
N MET A 54 -3.92 -0.20 10.69
CA MET A 54 -4.64 0.96 10.16
C MET A 54 -4.96 0.87 8.66
N MET A 55 -5.36 -0.31 8.19
CA MET A 55 -5.72 -0.57 6.79
C MET A 55 -7.20 -0.93 6.67
N PRO A 56 -7.82 -0.77 5.49
CA PRO A 56 -9.15 -1.33 5.26
C PRO A 56 -9.14 -2.85 5.46
N LEU A 57 -10.13 -3.38 6.18
CA LEU A 57 -10.18 -4.81 6.53
C LEU A 57 -10.14 -5.76 5.31
N PRO A 58 -10.83 -5.50 4.18
CA PRO A 58 -10.86 -6.42 3.05
C PRO A 58 -9.48 -6.67 2.42
N ILE A 59 -8.72 -5.60 2.17
CA ILE A 59 -7.38 -5.70 1.58
C ILE A 59 -6.36 -6.26 2.57
N SER A 60 -6.48 -5.91 3.86
CA SER A 60 -5.68 -6.49 4.94
C SER A 60 -5.82 -8.01 4.97
N LEU A 61 -7.05 -8.53 4.98
CA LEU A 61 -7.32 -9.96 4.98
C LEU A 61 -6.87 -10.63 3.68
N ALA A 62 -7.13 -10.04 2.52
CA ALA A 62 -6.69 -10.59 1.23
C ALA A 62 -5.15 -10.75 1.20
N HIS A 63 -4.39 -9.75 1.65
CA HIS A 63 -2.94 -9.86 1.75
C HIS A 63 -2.47 -10.92 2.74
N LYS A 64 -3.06 -10.96 3.94
CA LYS A 64 -2.71 -11.96 4.97
C LYS A 64 -2.99 -13.38 4.45
N LEU A 65 -4.10 -13.60 3.75
CA LEU A 65 -4.44 -14.88 3.11
C LEU A 65 -3.41 -15.26 2.04
N ALA A 66 -3.03 -14.34 1.16
CA ALA A 66 -2.02 -14.59 0.13
C ALA A 66 -0.63 -14.91 0.74
N ARG A 67 -0.23 -14.19 1.80
CA ARG A 67 1.01 -14.48 2.56
C ARG A 67 0.94 -15.86 3.20
N GLN A 68 -0.17 -16.19 3.84
CA GLN A 68 -0.35 -17.48 4.50
C GLN A 68 -0.36 -18.63 3.49
N LEU A 69 -1.00 -18.46 2.33
CA LEU A 69 -0.98 -19.43 1.23
C LEU A 69 0.47 -19.68 0.76
N ALA A 70 1.26 -18.61 0.58
CA ALA A 70 2.67 -18.73 0.24
C ALA A 70 3.49 -19.40 1.36
N ALA A 71 3.19 -19.11 2.63
CA ALA A 71 3.88 -19.66 3.78
C ALA A 71 3.68 -21.17 3.90
N VAL A 72 2.43 -21.68 3.84
CA VAL A 72 2.16 -23.12 3.93
C VAL A 72 2.78 -23.89 2.77
N ARG A 73 2.84 -23.29 1.58
CA ARG A 73 3.55 -23.84 0.43
C ARG A 73 5.06 -23.92 0.68
N LYS A 74 5.69 -22.81 1.08
CA LYS A 74 7.14 -22.74 1.29
C LYS A 74 7.61 -23.64 2.45
N LYS A 75 6.78 -23.80 3.48
CA LYS A 75 7.02 -24.73 4.61
C LYS A 75 6.67 -26.19 4.28
N ARG A 76 6.16 -26.46 3.08
CA ARG A 76 5.70 -27.79 2.63
C ARG A 76 4.61 -28.42 3.53
N GLU A 77 3.82 -27.61 4.24
CA GLU A 77 2.63 -28.07 4.98
C GLU A 77 1.50 -28.53 4.03
N MET A 78 1.53 -28.04 2.79
CA MET A 78 0.68 -28.43 1.67
C MET A 78 1.59 -28.60 0.43
N PRO A 79 2.32 -29.73 0.31
CA PRO A 79 3.42 -29.89 -0.65
C PRO A 79 2.96 -29.91 -2.12
N TYR A 80 1.67 -30.13 -2.36
CA TYR A 80 1.07 -30.07 -3.69
C TYR A 80 0.84 -28.64 -4.19
N LEU A 81 0.94 -27.60 -3.35
CA LEU A 81 0.75 -26.22 -3.79
C LEU A 81 1.90 -25.75 -4.69
N ARG A 82 1.55 -25.00 -5.73
CA ARG A 82 2.46 -24.33 -6.66
C ARG A 82 2.42 -22.81 -6.46
N PRO A 83 3.34 -22.05 -7.08
CA PRO A 83 3.54 -20.64 -6.72
C PRO A 83 2.38 -19.68 -6.99
N ASP A 84 1.56 -19.91 -8.02
CA ASP A 84 0.49 -18.99 -8.41
C ASP A 84 -0.75 -19.14 -7.50
N GLY A 85 -1.29 -18.02 -7.03
CA GLY A 85 -2.36 -17.97 -6.05
C GLY A 85 -3.08 -16.63 -6.02
N LYS A 86 -4.40 -16.67 -5.86
CA LYS A 86 -5.28 -15.50 -5.84
C LYS A 86 -6.20 -15.59 -4.63
N THR A 87 -6.44 -14.46 -3.97
CA THR A 87 -7.31 -14.36 -2.80
C THR A 87 -8.25 -13.18 -2.96
N GLN A 88 -9.51 -13.37 -2.61
CA GLN A 88 -10.53 -12.31 -2.59
C GLN A 88 -11.36 -12.44 -1.32
N VAL A 89 -11.70 -11.29 -0.73
CA VAL A 89 -12.50 -11.21 0.50
C VAL A 89 -13.64 -10.24 0.25
N THR A 90 -14.84 -10.64 0.63
CA THR A 90 -16.04 -9.79 0.69
C THR A 90 -16.44 -9.65 2.14
N ILE A 91 -16.39 -8.43 2.66
CA ILE A 91 -16.80 -8.07 4.01
C ILE A 91 -18.13 -7.36 3.94
N GLU A 92 -19.02 -7.67 4.88
CA GLU A 92 -20.25 -6.93 5.09
C GLU A 92 -20.00 -5.76 6.05
N TYR A 93 -20.59 -4.62 5.73
CA TYR A 93 -20.47 -3.40 6.50
C TYR A 93 -21.85 -2.93 6.95
N GLU A 94 -21.95 -2.48 8.20
CA GLU A 94 -23.09 -1.75 8.74
C GLU A 94 -22.57 -0.43 9.29
N ASP A 95 -23.17 0.69 8.90
CA ASP A 95 -22.77 2.04 9.32
C ASP A 95 -21.25 2.26 9.27
N ASP A 96 -20.65 1.94 8.13
CA ASP A 96 -19.22 2.09 7.85
C ASP A 96 -18.27 1.22 8.70
N LYS A 97 -18.81 0.25 9.46
CA LYS A 97 -18.04 -0.70 10.28
C LYS A 97 -18.13 -2.11 9.72
N PRO A 98 -17.01 -2.85 9.64
CA PRO A 98 -17.03 -4.24 9.20
C PRO A 98 -17.69 -5.13 10.26
N VAL A 99 -18.69 -5.92 9.86
CA VAL A 99 -19.44 -6.79 10.79
C VAL A 99 -19.07 -8.26 10.65
N ARG A 100 -18.89 -8.76 9.42
CA ARG A 100 -18.52 -10.17 9.18
C ARG A 100 -17.94 -10.42 7.79
N LEU A 101 -17.27 -11.56 7.63
CA LEU A 101 -16.83 -12.06 6.33
C LEU A 101 -17.97 -12.80 5.61
N HIS A 102 -18.47 -12.20 4.52
CA HIS A 102 -19.52 -12.80 3.70
C HIS A 102 -18.97 -13.94 2.83
N THR A 103 -17.93 -13.65 2.04
CA THR A 103 -17.33 -14.61 1.10
C THR A 103 -15.81 -14.50 1.14
N VAL A 104 -15.13 -15.65 1.13
CA VAL A 104 -13.69 -15.75 0.87
C VAL A 104 -13.47 -16.67 -0.33
N VAL A 105 -12.67 -16.19 -1.27
CA VAL A 105 -12.25 -16.95 -2.45
C VAL A 105 -10.75 -17.19 -2.38
N ILE A 106 -10.34 -18.43 -2.57
CA ILE A 106 -8.94 -18.80 -2.80
C ILE A 106 -8.87 -19.62 -4.08
N SER A 107 -8.12 -19.13 -5.06
CA SER A 107 -7.70 -19.92 -6.21
C SER A 107 -6.20 -20.20 -6.11
N ALA A 108 -5.82 -21.44 -5.85
CA ALA A 108 -4.44 -21.84 -5.64
C ALA A 108 -3.99 -22.83 -6.72
N GLN A 109 -2.84 -22.55 -7.32
CA GLN A 109 -2.20 -23.47 -8.26
C GLN A 109 -1.70 -24.71 -7.53
N HIS A 110 -1.81 -25.88 -8.16
CA HIS A 110 -1.53 -27.15 -7.50
C HIS A 110 -1.02 -28.26 -8.43
N HIS A 111 -0.48 -29.32 -7.83
CA HIS A 111 -0.17 -30.58 -8.51
C HIS A 111 -1.46 -31.23 -9.05
N PRO A 112 -1.45 -31.92 -10.20
CA PRO A 112 -2.63 -32.62 -10.72
C PRO A 112 -3.18 -33.72 -9.81
N ASP A 113 -2.36 -34.30 -8.94
CA ASP A 113 -2.69 -35.53 -8.18
C ASP A 113 -3.42 -35.27 -6.86
N VAL A 114 -3.59 -34.02 -6.44
CA VAL A 114 -4.33 -33.71 -5.22
C VAL A 114 -5.83 -33.64 -5.52
N GLU A 115 -6.60 -34.36 -4.72
CA GLU A 115 -8.06 -34.31 -4.75
C GLU A 115 -8.58 -32.93 -4.32
N MET A 116 -9.58 -32.43 -5.05
CA MET A 116 -10.11 -31.07 -4.83
C MET A 116 -10.71 -30.90 -3.42
N GLU A 117 -11.36 -31.93 -2.88
CA GLU A 117 -11.96 -31.86 -1.54
C GLU A 117 -10.90 -31.81 -0.44
N VAL A 118 -9.83 -32.59 -0.59
CA VAL A 118 -8.67 -32.54 0.33
C VAL A 118 -8.09 -31.12 0.35
N MET A 119 -7.91 -30.53 -0.83
CA MET A 119 -7.40 -29.16 -0.94
C MET A 119 -8.34 -28.13 -0.35
N ARG A 120 -9.65 -28.27 -0.58
CA ARG A 120 -10.68 -27.39 0.00
C ARG A 120 -10.59 -27.38 1.52
N LEU A 121 -10.58 -28.56 2.15
CA LEU A 121 -10.48 -28.69 3.60
C LEU A 121 -9.15 -28.13 4.14
N ASP A 122 -8.04 -28.41 3.46
CA ASP A 122 -6.73 -27.90 3.87
C ASP A 122 -6.62 -26.38 3.74
N LEU A 123 -7.12 -25.77 2.67
CA LEU A 123 -7.12 -24.31 2.51
C LEU A 123 -8.00 -23.63 3.56
N ILE A 124 -9.18 -24.17 3.85
CA ILE A 124 -10.04 -23.66 4.93
C ILE A 124 -9.30 -23.71 6.27
N ARG A 125 -8.70 -24.86 6.61
CA ARG A 125 -8.06 -25.09 7.92
C ARG A 125 -6.71 -24.37 8.08
N LYS A 126 -5.82 -24.51 7.10
CA LYS A 126 -4.40 -24.09 7.19
C LYS A 126 -4.15 -22.68 6.66
N VAL A 127 -5.09 -22.11 5.91
CA VAL A 127 -4.98 -20.74 5.36
C VAL A 127 -6.07 -19.83 5.93
N ILE A 128 -7.35 -20.12 5.67
CA ILE A 128 -8.43 -19.19 6.01
C ILE A 128 -8.61 -19.03 7.52
N ARG A 129 -8.79 -20.14 8.26
CA ARG A 129 -8.99 -20.12 9.72
C ARG A 129 -7.75 -19.70 10.51
N ARG A 130 -6.57 -19.67 9.91
CA ARG A 130 -5.34 -19.14 10.56
C ARG A 130 -5.20 -17.63 10.41
N VAL A 131 -5.93 -17.02 9.48
CA VAL A 131 -5.79 -15.60 9.13
C VAL A 131 -7.02 -14.80 9.55
N VAL A 132 -8.21 -15.33 9.27
CA VAL A 132 -9.47 -14.62 9.54
C VAL A 132 -9.82 -14.81 11.02
N PRO A 133 -9.99 -13.72 11.78
CA PRO A 133 -10.49 -13.79 13.15
C PRO A 133 -11.80 -14.56 13.25
N ALA A 134 -11.96 -15.35 14.31
CA ALA A 134 -13.10 -16.26 14.46
C ALA A 134 -14.43 -15.49 14.57
N GLU A 135 -14.41 -14.31 15.16
CA GLU A 135 -15.54 -13.40 15.31
C GLU A 135 -16.11 -12.87 13.98
N LEU A 136 -15.33 -12.92 12.89
CA LEU A 136 -15.80 -12.53 11.56
C LEU A 136 -16.37 -13.71 10.76
N LEU A 137 -16.31 -14.94 11.30
CA LEU A 137 -16.75 -16.16 10.63
C LEU A 137 -18.06 -16.65 11.27
N ASP A 138 -19.04 -16.99 10.43
CA ASP A 138 -20.30 -17.57 10.88
C ASP A 138 -20.72 -18.76 9.99
N ALA A 139 -21.91 -19.32 10.27
CA ALA A 139 -22.46 -20.44 9.52
C ALA A 139 -22.85 -20.09 8.07
N SER A 140 -23.02 -18.81 7.76
CA SER A 140 -23.37 -18.28 6.44
C SER A 140 -22.14 -17.88 5.61
N THR A 141 -20.95 -17.80 6.21
CA THR A 141 -19.70 -17.51 5.51
C THR A 141 -19.46 -18.48 4.35
N ARG A 142 -19.31 -17.92 3.15
CA ARG A 142 -19.08 -18.70 1.93
C ARG A 142 -17.60 -18.90 1.65
N TYR A 143 -17.17 -20.16 1.67
CA TYR A 143 -15.81 -20.57 1.29
C TYR A 143 -15.80 -21.07 -0.17
N LEU A 144 -15.20 -20.29 -1.07
CA LEU A 144 -15.04 -20.65 -2.48
C LEU A 144 -13.57 -21.00 -2.76
N VAL A 145 -13.27 -22.29 -2.85
CA VAL A 145 -11.92 -22.78 -3.14
C VAL A 145 -11.89 -23.30 -4.57
N ASN A 146 -11.01 -22.73 -5.39
CA ASN A 146 -10.82 -23.10 -6.80
C ASN A 146 -12.17 -23.30 -7.54
N PRO A 147 -13.05 -22.28 -7.58
CA PRO A 147 -14.43 -22.44 -8.06
C PRO A 147 -14.53 -22.85 -9.54
N THR A 148 -13.46 -22.66 -10.33
CA THR A 148 -13.36 -23.08 -11.73
C THR A 148 -12.79 -24.50 -11.89
N GLY A 149 -12.64 -25.25 -10.79
CA GLY A 149 -12.02 -26.57 -10.77
C GLY A 149 -10.49 -26.50 -10.70
N ARG A 150 -9.82 -27.39 -11.44
CA ARG A 150 -8.36 -27.57 -11.34
C ARG A 150 -7.58 -26.34 -11.82
N PHE A 151 -6.51 -25.99 -11.10
CA PHE A 151 -5.57 -24.95 -11.50
C PHE A 151 -4.13 -25.50 -11.51
N VAL A 152 -3.77 -26.19 -12.59
CA VAL A 152 -2.47 -26.91 -12.69
C VAL A 152 -1.38 -26.06 -13.37
N ILE A 153 -1.73 -25.42 -14.48
CA ILE A 153 -0.86 -24.52 -15.25
C ILE A 153 -1.09 -23.10 -14.76
N GLY A 154 -0.04 -22.36 -14.43
CA GLY A 154 -0.11 -21.00 -13.88
C GLY A 154 1.24 -20.29 -14.02
N GLY A 155 1.34 -19.08 -13.46
CA GLY A 155 2.50 -18.22 -13.64
C GLY A 155 2.66 -17.76 -15.10
N PRO A 156 3.89 -17.41 -15.55
CA PRO A 156 4.13 -16.87 -16.89
C PRO A 156 3.75 -17.79 -18.06
N LEU A 157 3.59 -19.10 -17.81
CA LEU A 157 3.08 -20.04 -18.81
C LEU A 157 1.57 -19.89 -19.03
N GLY A 158 0.84 -19.49 -17.99
CA GLY A 158 -0.61 -19.26 -18.05
C GLY A 158 -0.97 -17.85 -18.51
N ASP A 159 -0.30 -16.83 -17.97
CA ASP A 159 -0.61 -15.42 -18.22
C ASP A 159 0.67 -14.56 -18.32
N THR A 160 0.69 -13.58 -19.22
CA THR A 160 1.79 -12.59 -19.29
C THR A 160 1.75 -11.63 -18.10
N GLY A 161 2.85 -11.52 -17.37
CA GLY A 161 3.02 -10.56 -16.27
C GLY A 161 3.73 -9.28 -16.72
N LEU A 162 3.27 -8.13 -16.21
CA LEU A 162 3.91 -6.82 -16.41
C LEU A 162 4.01 -6.05 -15.08
N THR A 163 5.10 -5.32 -14.89
CA THR A 163 5.29 -4.40 -13.75
C THR A 163 4.17 -3.35 -13.72
N GLY A 164 3.65 -3.04 -12.53
CA GLY A 164 2.63 -1.99 -12.35
C GLY A 164 1.21 -2.40 -12.76
N ARG A 165 0.92 -3.69 -12.95
CA ARG A 165 -0.43 -4.20 -13.25
C ARG A 165 -1.20 -4.72 -12.02
N LYS A 166 -0.76 -4.32 -10.82
CA LYS A 166 -1.34 -4.69 -9.53
C LYS A 166 -1.41 -3.51 -8.54
N ASN A 167 -1.41 -2.27 -9.03
CA ASN A 167 -1.35 -1.07 -8.19
C ASN A 167 -2.46 -0.99 -7.12
N ILE A 168 -3.69 -1.44 -7.43
CA ILE A 168 -4.78 -1.48 -6.43
C ILE A 168 -4.55 -2.56 -5.36
N VAL A 169 -3.91 -3.67 -5.73
CA VAL A 169 -3.44 -4.68 -4.79
C VAL A 169 -2.24 -4.16 -3.99
N ASP A 170 -1.37 -3.35 -4.58
CA ASP A 170 -0.22 -2.80 -3.87
C ASP A 170 -0.61 -1.75 -2.81
N THR A 171 -1.83 -1.21 -2.89
CA THR A 171 -2.35 -0.10 -2.07
C THR A 171 -3.52 -0.52 -1.17
N TYR A 172 -4.72 0.00 -1.42
CA TYR A 172 -5.85 -0.03 -0.48
C TYR A 172 -7.03 -0.89 -0.97
N GLY A 173 -6.81 -1.74 -1.98
CA GLY A 173 -7.81 -2.71 -2.45
C GLY A 173 -9.09 -2.09 -3.00
N GLY A 174 -9.03 -0.84 -3.48
CA GLY A 174 -10.16 -0.12 -4.07
C GLY A 174 -11.00 0.68 -3.08
N VAL A 175 -10.64 0.70 -1.78
CA VAL A 175 -11.33 1.52 -0.77
C VAL A 175 -10.95 2.99 -0.89
N ALA A 176 -9.68 3.26 -1.17
CA ALA A 176 -9.17 4.61 -1.39
C ALA A 176 -8.91 4.87 -2.87
N ARG A 177 -8.86 6.16 -3.23
CA ARG A 177 -8.53 6.63 -4.57
C ARG A 177 -7.09 6.27 -4.94
N HIS A 178 -6.78 6.27 -6.23
CA HIS A 178 -5.45 5.93 -6.74
C HIS A 178 -5.08 6.83 -7.92
N GLY A 179 -3.91 7.46 -7.89
CA GLY A 179 -3.52 8.45 -8.91
C GLY A 179 -2.86 7.88 -10.17
N GLY A 180 -2.63 6.57 -10.21
CA GLY A 180 -2.25 5.82 -11.42
C GLY A 180 -0.80 5.35 -11.46
N GLY A 181 0.09 6.02 -10.71
CA GLY A 181 1.51 5.68 -10.61
C GLY A 181 1.74 4.27 -10.04
N SER A 182 2.60 3.49 -10.71
CA SER A 182 3.10 2.21 -10.17
C SER A 182 4.30 2.41 -9.24
N PHE A 183 4.51 1.47 -8.32
CA PHE A 183 5.64 1.55 -7.38
C PHE A 183 6.88 0.83 -7.88
N SER A 184 6.81 -0.47 -8.16
CA SER A 184 7.96 -1.32 -8.45
C SER A 184 8.75 -0.88 -9.69
N GLY A 185 10.08 -0.99 -9.64
CA GLY A 185 10.99 -0.60 -10.73
C GLY A 185 11.45 0.87 -10.73
N LYS A 186 10.88 1.70 -9.85
CA LYS A 186 11.25 3.12 -9.71
C LYS A 186 12.25 3.34 -8.56
N ASP A 187 13.12 4.35 -8.64
CA ASP A 187 13.92 4.80 -7.51
C ASP A 187 13.18 5.90 -6.70
N PRO A 188 13.68 6.29 -5.51
CA PRO A 188 12.97 7.21 -4.62
C PRO A 188 12.76 8.63 -5.16
N THR A 189 13.45 9.04 -6.22
CA THR A 189 13.19 10.36 -6.85
C THR A 189 11.84 10.40 -7.59
N LYS A 190 11.24 9.24 -7.86
CA LYS A 190 9.95 9.14 -8.56
C LYS A 190 8.84 9.24 -7.52
N VAL A 191 8.21 10.41 -7.51
CA VAL A 191 7.16 10.77 -6.55
C VAL A 191 5.98 9.79 -6.55
N ASP A 192 5.70 9.10 -7.67
CA ASP A 192 4.73 8.01 -7.72
C ASP A 192 4.89 6.98 -6.60
N ARG A 193 6.12 6.67 -6.18
CA ARG A 193 6.37 5.80 -5.03
C ARG A 193 6.45 6.61 -3.75
N THR A 194 7.36 7.57 -3.71
CA THR A 194 7.77 8.24 -2.47
C THR A 194 6.65 9.10 -1.87
N ALA A 195 5.89 9.82 -2.69
CA ALA A 195 4.78 10.62 -2.20
C ALA A 195 3.55 9.78 -1.82
N ASN A 196 3.33 8.61 -2.44
CA ASN A 196 2.33 7.66 -1.94
C ASN A 196 2.71 7.11 -0.55
N TYR A 197 4.00 6.85 -0.31
CA TYR A 197 4.48 6.44 1.02
C TYR A 197 4.31 7.57 2.05
N ALA A 198 4.64 8.81 1.70
CA ALA A 198 4.43 9.94 2.59
C ALA A 198 2.94 10.20 2.86
N ALA A 199 2.09 10.14 1.85
CA ALA A 199 0.65 10.30 2.03
C ALA A 199 0.08 9.20 2.96
N ARG A 200 0.54 7.95 2.83
CA ARG A 200 0.22 6.86 3.77
C ARG A 200 0.67 7.22 5.19
N TYR A 201 1.92 7.66 5.35
CA TYR A 201 2.49 8.02 6.64
C TYR A 201 1.69 9.12 7.34
N VAL A 202 1.32 10.18 6.59
CA VAL A 202 0.47 11.28 7.08
C VAL A 202 -0.90 10.76 7.52
N ALA A 203 -1.63 10.06 6.63
CA ALA A 203 -2.96 9.53 6.92
C ALA A 203 -2.94 8.63 8.16
N LYS A 204 -1.93 7.75 8.26
CA LYS A 204 -1.76 6.82 9.37
C LYS A 204 -1.52 7.55 10.68
N ASN A 205 -0.69 8.59 10.70
CA ASN A 205 -0.43 9.39 11.90
C ASN A 205 -1.68 10.17 12.35
N ILE A 206 -2.49 10.70 11.43
CA ILE A 206 -3.75 11.38 11.75
C ILE A 206 -4.75 10.42 12.42
N VAL A 207 -4.91 9.21 11.87
CA VAL A 207 -5.78 8.18 12.48
C VAL A 207 -5.21 7.69 13.81
N ALA A 208 -3.89 7.48 13.90
CA ALA A 208 -3.22 7.09 15.14
C ALA A 208 -3.35 8.14 16.26
N ALA A 209 -3.30 9.42 15.91
CA ALA A 209 -3.53 10.55 16.83
C ALA A 209 -4.97 10.61 17.34
N GLY A 210 -5.88 9.81 16.77
CA GLY A 210 -7.30 9.80 17.11
C GLY A 210 -8.04 11.05 16.60
N LEU A 211 -7.47 11.77 15.63
CA LEU A 211 -8.06 12.97 15.02
C LEU A 211 -9.15 12.62 14.01
N ALA A 212 -9.13 11.42 13.45
CA ALA A 212 -10.18 10.88 12.59
C ALA A 212 -10.23 9.34 12.67
N ALA A 213 -11.37 8.73 12.34
CA ALA A 213 -11.47 7.26 12.23
C ALA A 213 -11.07 6.75 10.84
N LYS A 214 -11.27 7.57 9.80
CA LYS A 214 -10.86 7.36 8.40
C LYS A 214 -10.22 8.65 7.90
N CYS A 215 -9.13 8.55 7.16
CA CYS A 215 -8.47 9.70 6.57
C CYS A 215 -7.88 9.32 5.22
N GLU A 216 -8.20 10.10 4.19
CA GLU A 216 -7.52 10.08 2.89
C GLU A 216 -6.73 11.38 2.71
N ILE A 217 -5.53 11.26 2.15
CA ILE A 217 -4.64 12.37 1.82
C ILE A 217 -4.39 12.32 0.32
N GLN A 218 -4.59 13.43 -0.38
CA GLN A 218 -4.14 13.61 -1.75
C GLN A 218 -2.94 14.55 -1.79
N LEU A 219 -1.88 14.15 -2.48
CA LEU A 219 -0.77 15.03 -2.84
C LEU A 219 -0.69 15.15 -4.35
N ALA A 220 -0.39 16.35 -4.87
CA ALA A 220 -0.11 16.56 -6.29
C ALA A 220 1.22 17.26 -6.49
N TYR A 221 1.98 16.81 -7.50
CA TYR A 221 3.28 17.40 -7.88
C TYR A 221 3.31 17.71 -9.37
N ILE A 222 4.15 18.68 -9.72
CA ILE A 222 4.52 19.02 -11.09
C ILE A 222 6.00 18.69 -11.27
N ILE A 223 6.38 18.19 -12.44
CA ILE A 223 7.76 17.83 -12.74
C ILE A 223 8.72 19.00 -12.47
N GLY A 224 9.82 18.71 -11.77
CA GLY A 224 10.86 19.68 -11.43
C GLY A 224 10.51 20.64 -10.28
N VAL A 225 9.30 20.62 -9.72
CA VAL A 225 8.92 21.42 -8.54
C VAL A 225 9.11 20.57 -7.28
N ALA A 226 9.70 21.14 -6.23
CA ALA A 226 9.95 20.43 -4.98
C ALA A 226 8.69 20.39 -4.10
N GLN A 227 7.99 21.51 -3.97
CA GLN A 227 6.79 21.56 -3.12
C GLN A 227 5.57 20.91 -3.80
N PRO A 228 4.70 20.21 -3.05
CA PRO A 228 3.42 19.76 -3.59
C PRO A 228 2.57 20.99 -3.97
N VAL A 229 1.94 20.94 -5.14
CA VAL A 229 1.04 22.00 -5.62
C VAL A 229 -0.35 21.91 -5.00
N SER A 230 -0.68 20.77 -4.38
CA SER A 230 -1.93 20.53 -3.68
C SER A 230 -1.73 19.52 -2.55
N ILE A 231 -2.36 19.81 -1.41
CA ILE A 231 -2.58 18.88 -0.31
C ILE A 231 -4.08 18.92 0.00
N MET A 232 -4.77 17.78 -0.13
CA MET A 232 -6.17 17.65 0.27
C MET A 232 -6.33 16.58 1.35
N VAL A 233 -7.26 16.81 2.25
CA VAL A 233 -7.64 15.88 3.34
C VAL A 233 -9.13 15.60 3.22
N ASP A 234 -9.50 14.33 3.32
CA ASP A 234 -10.90 13.87 3.40
C ASP A 234 -11.01 12.90 4.58
N THR A 235 -11.78 13.28 5.60
CA THR A 235 -11.99 12.48 6.82
C THR A 235 -13.27 11.64 6.76
N PHE A 236 -14.02 11.72 5.65
CA PHE A 236 -15.29 11.04 5.45
C PHE A 236 -16.29 11.31 6.59
N GLY A 237 -16.28 12.54 7.13
CA GLY A 237 -17.13 12.95 8.25
C GLY A 237 -16.72 12.37 9.61
N THR A 238 -15.57 11.71 9.72
CA THR A 238 -15.09 11.10 10.96
C THR A 238 -14.08 11.96 11.74
N GLY A 239 -13.73 13.14 11.22
CA GLY A 239 -12.80 14.07 11.84
C GLY A 239 -13.34 14.67 13.15
N LYS A 240 -12.47 14.81 14.15
CA LYS A 240 -12.73 15.53 15.41
C LYS A 240 -12.30 17.00 15.35
N VAL A 241 -11.56 17.35 14.31
CA VAL A 241 -11.15 18.72 13.97
C VAL A 241 -11.41 18.95 12.48
N SER A 242 -11.41 20.20 12.04
CA SER A 242 -11.68 20.53 10.64
C SER A 242 -10.56 20.07 9.71
N GLU A 243 -10.90 19.77 8.46
CA GLU A 243 -9.94 19.36 7.44
C GLU A 243 -8.94 20.48 7.11
N GLU A 244 -9.35 21.74 7.24
CA GLU A 244 -8.44 22.89 7.09
C GLU A 244 -7.39 22.93 8.21
N LEU A 245 -7.76 22.57 9.45
CA LEU A 245 -6.78 22.44 10.53
C LEU A 245 -5.84 21.26 10.25
N LEU A 246 -6.35 20.13 9.77
CA LEU A 246 -5.51 18.99 9.40
C LEU A 246 -4.49 19.37 8.31
N VAL A 247 -4.90 20.13 7.28
CA VAL A 247 -3.97 20.62 6.25
C VAL A 247 -2.84 21.46 6.86
N LYS A 248 -3.16 22.38 7.78
CA LYS A 248 -2.14 23.19 8.48
C LYS A 248 -1.19 22.32 9.29
N LEU A 249 -1.72 21.39 10.08
CA LEU A 249 -0.92 20.47 10.87
C LEU A 249 -0.01 19.60 9.98
N ILE A 250 -0.47 19.20 8.80
CA ILE A 250 0.34 18.48 7.83
C ILE A 250 1.53 19.33 7.38
N GLN A 251 1.26 20.56 6.95
CA GLN A 251 2.28 21.49 6.47
C GLN A 251 3.33 21.83 7.53
N GLU A 252 2.94 21.88 8.81
CA GLU A 252 3.83 22.22 9.92
C GLU A 252 4.68 21.03 10.40
N ASN A 253 4.21 19.78 10.23
CA ASN A 253 4.82 18.62 10.89
C ASN A 253 5.46 17.60 9.95
N PHE A 254 5.19 17.70 8.64
CA PHE A 254 5.68 16.77 7.63
C PHE A 254 6.43 17.50 6.52
N GLU A 255 7.64 17.06 6.25
CA GLU A 255 8.43 17.51 5.12
C GLU A 255 8.04 16.70 3.87
N LEU A 256 7.32 17.33 2.94
CA LEU A 256 6.72 16.67 1.77
C LEU A 256 7.47 16.97 0.45
N THR A 257 8.64 17.59 0.49
CA THR A 257 9.49 17.66 -0.71
C THR A 257 10.10 16.30 -1.06
N PRO A 258 10.42 16.00 -2.34
CA PRO A 258 11.09 14.75 -2.72
C PRO A 258 12.36 14.48 -1.91
N ALA A 259 13.24 15.47 -1.75
CA ALA A 259 14.47 15.34 -0.98
C ALA A 259 14.19 15.03 0.50
N GLY A 260 13.24 15.76 1.10
CA GLY A 260 12.87 15.56 2.48
C GLY A 260 12.23 14.21 2.77
N MET A 261 11.32 13.73 1.92
CA MET A 261 10.75 12.39 2.05
C MET A 261 11.80 11.28 1.89
N ILE A 262 12.77 11.45 0.98
CA ILE A 262 13.88 10.50 0.80
C ILE A 262 14.75 10.42 2.07
N LYS A 263 15.02 11.57 2.68
CA LYS A 263 15.81 11.70 3.91
C LYS A 263 15.06 11.11 5.12
N GLU A 264 13.81 11.54 5.33
CA GLU A 264 12.95 11.11 6.44
C GLU A 264 12.82 9.59 6.51
N PHE A 265 12.61 8.96 5.34
CA PHE A 265 12.41 7.53 5.26
C PHE A 265 13.68 6.73 4.94
N ASP A 266 14.84 7.38 4.81
CA ASP A 266 16.11 6.76 4.44
C ASP A 266 15.94 5.78 3.26
N LEU A 267 15.42 6.31 2.14
CA LEU A 267 14.94 5.52 1.00
C LEU A 267 16.06 5.04 0.07
N ARG A 268 17.28 5.55 0.19
CA ARG A 268 18.42 5.16 -0.67
C ARG A 268 19.08 3.87 -0.17
N ARG A 269 18.25 2.83 0.05
CA ARG A 269 18.65 1.51 0.55
C ARG A 269 17.90 0.39 -0.17
N PRO A 270 18.43 -0.84 -0.22
CA PRO A 270 17.84 -1.95 -0.96
C PRO A 270 16.65 -2.62 -0.22
N ILE A 271 15.63 -1.85 0.17
CA ILE A 271 14.51 -2.31 1.01
C ILE A 271 13.25 -2.72 0.22
N TYR A 272 13.26 -2.63 -1.12
CA TYR A 272 12.04 -2.66 -1.94
C TYR A 272 11.55 -4.04 -2.37
N ARG A 273 12.44 -5.04 -2.45
CA ARG A 273 12.09 -6.37 -3.00
C ARG A 273 10.95 -7.04 -2.22
N GLN A 274 10.93 -6.86 -0.90
CA GLN A 274 9.90 -7.42 -0.01
C GLN A 274 8.52 -6.77 -0.13
N LEU A 275 8.44 -5.63 -0.82
CA LEU A 275 7.20 -4.87 -1.06
C LEU A 275 6.54 -5.23 -2.39
N ALA A 276 7.27 -5.88 -3.31
CA ALA A 276 6.77 -6.27 -4.63
C ALA A 276 5.64 -7.33 -4.59
N ALA A 277 5.26 -7.79 -3.40
CA ALA A 277 4.11 -8.63 -3.16
C ALA A 277 3.53 -8.36 -1.77
N TYR A 278 2.23 -8.64 -1.63
CA TYR A 278 1.48 -8.59 -0.36
C TYR A 278 1.25 -7.19 0.22
N GLY A 279 1.26 -6.16 -0.63
CA GLY A 279 0.97 -4.78 -0.27
C GLY A 279 2.21 -4.01 0.20
N HIS A 280 2.27 -2.74 -0.17
CA HIS A 280 3.30 -1.80 0.28
C HIS A 280 2.98 -1.20 1.67
N PHE A 281 1.72 -1.31 2.10
CA PHE A 281 1.19 -0.69 3.31
C PHE A 281 0.62 -1.72 4.30
N GLY A 282 0.57 -1.36 5.58
CA GLY A 282 0.03 -2.21 6.65
C GLY A 282 0.86 -3.47 6.97
N ARG A 283 2.15 -3.47 6.62
CA ARG A 283 3.06 -4.61 6.82
C ARG A 283 3.72 -4.57 8.19
N LEU A 284 3.02 -5.06 9.22
CA LEU A 284 3.56 -5.16 10.58
C LEU A 284 4.72 -6.16 10.72
N ASP A 285 4.92 -7.03 9.74
CA ASP A 285 6.03 -7.97 9.68
C ASP A 285 7.34 -7.35 9.17
N LEU A 286 7.33 -6.07 8.78
CA LEU A 286 8.46 -5.33 8.24
C LEU A 286 8.66 -4.02 9.02
N ASP A 287 9.92 -3.59 9.18
CA ASP A 287 10.23 -2.23 9.62
C ASP A 287 10.22 -1.27 8.42
N LEU A 288 9.06 -0.66 8.18
CA LEU A 288 8.86 0.31 7.10
C LEU A 288 8.70 1.71 7.70
N PRO A 289 9.52 2.69 7.29
CA PRO A 289 9.52 4.01 7.91
C PRO A 289 8.20 4.77 7.72
N TRP A 290 7.53 4.61 6.58
CA TRP A 290 6.20 5.21 6.32
C TRP A 290 5.04 4.53 7.06
N GLU A 291 5.29 3.42 7.77
CA GLU A 291 4.30 2.78 8.65
C GLU A 291 4.44 3.20 10.12
N ARG A 292 5.40 4.07 10.45
CA ARG A 292 5.56 4.61 11.81
C ARG A 292 4.42 5.57 12.17
N ILE A 293 4.16 5.72 13.47
CA ILE A 293 3.12 6.58 14.04
C ILE A 293 3.72 7.61 15.02
N ASP A 294 4.97 7.99 14.79
CA ASP A 294 5.79 8.85 15.66
C ASP A 294 5.38 10.33 15.65
N LYS A 295 4.55 10.76 14.70
CA LYS A 295 3.94 12.10 14.68
C LYS A 295 2.58 12.14 15.37
N ALA A 296 2.01 11.00 15.75
CA ALA A 296 0.65 10.92 16.28
C ALA A 296 0.44 11.81 17.53
N GLU A 297 1.31 11.70 18.53
CA GLU A 297 1.20 12.51 19.76
C GLU A 297 1.45 14.00 19.50
N ILE A 298 2.38 14.34 18.60
CA ILE A 298 2.65 15.73 18.21
C ILE A 298 1.40 16.34 17.56
N LEU A 299 0.78 15.63 16.61
CA LEU A 299 -0.45 16.09 15.95
C LEU A 299 -1.60 16.22 16.94
N ARG A 300 -1.73 15.26 17.85
CA ARG A 300 -2.77 15.27 18.88
C ARG A 300 -2.65 16.50 19.78
N HIS A 301 -1.45 16.78 20.29
CA HIS A 301 -1.19 17.96 21.11
C HIS A 301 -1.42 19.27 20.33
N ALA A 302 -0.94 19.36 19.09
CA ALA A 302 -1.12 20.54 18.24
C ALA A 302 -2.60 20.80 17.88
N ALA A 303 -3.43 19.75 17.85
CA ALA A 303 -4.88 19.84 17.70
C ALA A 303 -5.64 20.16 19.00
N GLY A 304 -4.95 20.24 20.15
CA GLY A 304 -5.56 20.51 21.45
C GLY A 304 -6.27 19.32 22.10
N MET A 305 -5.82 18.09 21.81
CA MET A 305 -6.43 16.82 22.23
C MET A 305 -5.54 15.94 23.12
#